data_AF-A0A1V2PCI8-F1
#
_entry.id   AF-A0A1V2PCI8-F1
#
_cell.length_a   1.000
_cell.length_b   1.000
_cell.length_c   1.000
_cell.angle_alpha   90.00
_cell.angle_beta   90.00
_cell.angle_gamma   90.00
#
_symmetry.space_group_name_H-M   'P 1'
#
loop_
_entity.id
_entity.type
_entity.pdbx_description
1 polymer ?
#
loop_
_entity_poly.entity_id
_entity_poly.type
_entity_poly.pdbx_seq_one_letter_code
_entity_poly.pdbx_strand_id
1 'polypeptide(L)'
;MPNPIELSPAIDIRTDKVVVIMQDRPVVGMSAWLVDALAAAESAGLGLQLVTPATTQLTFNARATLFSGYESRWVVTEPNGEGAYDGLGGSKLHWDGQMFAAVAAGEQDKVDMSPTFAAVELELPWQLMITARVRYQALETTVVGKAAEQLFTDLTGVKPAGWGTAEPVTQPWNVGQLTAYCRRRAPKPTWLSVSGGSAGLSAAGAVEIHRRPAGLEEVITMAVSTPDGLPTQDDVRKVGERLANAFTLVSFFAQGARGNGTDTNAIPHWTGVPAPMAMAVGNEALRGTGAEKALDLTGVAEITPVKIGPSATPAVWYPIGDGKNQLDWNIYSALLGRLVPPGAPVRG
;
A
#
# COMPACT_ATOMS: atom_id res chain seq x y z
N MET A 1 14.99 7.99 17.64
CA MET A 1 13.71 8.42 18.23
C MET A 1 13.22 9.54 17.35
N PRO A 2 11.91 9.65 17.07
CA PRO A 2 11.42 10.82 16.34
C PRO A 2 11.83 12.08 17.10
N ASN A 3 12.03 13.18 16.38
CA ASN A 3 12.17 14.46 17.06
C ASN A 3 10.89 14.73 17.87
N PRO A 4 10.99 15.44 19.01
CA PRO A 4 9.81 16.05 19.62
C PRO A 4 9.01 16.80 18.55
N ILE A 5 7.69 16.75 18.65
CA ILE A 5 6.81 17.33 17.64
C ILE A 5 7.06 18.83 17.44
N GLU A 6 7.50 19.54 18.48
CA GLU A 6 7.88 20.96 18.41
C GLU A 6 9.14 21.22 17.58
N LEU A 7 9.95 20.19 17.36
CA LEU A 7 11.23 20.26 16.65
C LEU A 7 11.17 19.60 15.26
N SER A 8 10.02 19.06 14.86
CA SER A 8 9.87 18.45 13.53
C SER A 8 9.84 19.55 12.45
N PRO A 9 10.82 19.60 11.54
CA PRO A 9 11.00 20.74 10.63
C PRO A 9 9.98 20.79 9.50
N ALA A 10 9.20 19.74 9.28
CA ALA A 10 8.17 19.70 8.24
C ALA A 10 6.80 20.20 8.70
N ILE A 11 6.59 20.41 10.02
CA ILE A 11 5.28 20.80 10.54
C ILE A 11 5.14 22.32 10.44
N ASP A 12 4.16 22.79 9.68
CA ASP A 12 3.85 24.21 9.52
C ASP A 12 2.81 24.68 10.54
N ILE A 13 1.81 23.85 10.83
CA ILE A 13 0.76 24.13 11.82
C ILE A 13 0.59 22.90 12.71
N ARG A 14 0.43 23.14 14.01
CA ARG A 14 0.05 22.13 14.99
C ARG A 14 -1.21 22.60 15.71
N THR A 15 -2.17 21.70 15.85
CA THR A 15 -3.38 21.89 16.67
C THR A 15 -3.49 20.76 17.69
N ASP A 16 -4.60 20.72 18.43
CA ASP A 16 -4.87 19.64 19.38
C ASP A 16 -5.31 18.34 18.67
N LYS A 17 -5.57 18.39 17.34
CA LYS A 17 -6.04 17.24 16.56
C LYS A 17 -5.04 16.77 15.51
N VAL A 18 -4.37 17.70 14.84
CA VAL A 18 -3.54 17.37 13.68
C VAL A 18 -2.26 18.19 13.62
N VAL A 19 -1.32 17.69 12.84
CA VAL A 19 -0.23 18.47 12.25
C VAL A 19 -0.56 18.73 10.78
N VAL A 20 -0.29 19.94 10.31
CA VAL A 20 -0.45 20.34 8.92
C VAL A 20 0.93 20.59 8.33
N ILE A 21 1.15 20.02 7.15
CA ILE A 21 2.37 20.14 6.38
C ILE A 21 1.99 20.67 5.00
N MET A 22 2.58 21.77 4.57
CA MET A 22 2.33 22.40 3.28
C MET A 22 3.48 22.09 2.33
N GLN A 23 3.15 21.56 1.15
CA GLN A 23 4.14 21.27 0.10
C GLN A 23 3.65 21.80 -1.24
N ASP A 24 4.47 22.64 -1.85
CA ASP A 24 4.30 23.10 -3.24
C ASP A 24 5.46 22.55 -4.08
N ARG A 25 5.32 21.27 -4.46
CA ARG A 25 6.29 20.56 -5.29
C ARG A 25 5.56 19.72 -6.33
N PRO A 26 6.06 19.62 -7.58
CA PRO A 26 5.43 18.77 -8.58
C PRO A 26 5.29 17.30 -8.14
N VAL A 27 6.27 16.79 -7.38
CA VAL A 27 6.23 15.44 -6.79
C VAL A 27 6.67 15.54 -5.33
N VAL A 28 5.85 14.97 -4.44
CA VAL A 28 6.16 14.83 -3.01
C VAL A 28 6.37 13.35 -2.70
N GLY A 29 7.60 13.00 -2.34
CA GLY A 29 7.95 11.67 -1.84
C GLY A 29 7.99 11.60 -0.32
N MET A 30 8.10 10.39 0.22
CA MET A 30 8.20 10.10 1.66
C MET A 30 9.58 10.51 2.20
N SER A 31 9.84 11.82 2.23
CA SER A 31 11.12 12.40 2.64
C SER A 31 11.45 12.13 4.10
N ALA A 32 12.73 12.29 4.47
CA ALA A 32 13.15 12.08 5.87
C ALA A 32 12.38 12.99 6.84
N TRP A 33 12.00 14.20 6.42
CA TRP A 33 11.22 15.12 7.23
C TRP A 33 9.75 14.70 7.35
N LEU A 34 9.15 14.13 6.29
CA LEU A 34 7.80 13.56 6.38
C LEU A 34 7.76 12.28 7.22
N VAL A 35 8.80 11.44 7.14
CA VAL A 35 8.96 10.26 8.03
C VAL A 35 9.05 10.68 9.49
N ASP A 36 9.84 11.71 9.79
CA ASP A 36 9.98 12.23 11.16
C ASP A 36 8.67 12.88 11.65
N ALA A 37 8.01 13.69 10.82
CA ALA A 37 6.73 14.32 11.16
C ALA A 37 5.61 13.30 11.39
N LEU A 38 5.51 12.27 10.53
CA LEU A 38 4.55 11.18 10.74
C LEU A 38 4.79 10.48 12.07
N ALA A 39 6.04 10.08 12.35
CA ALA A 39 6.38 9.40 13.60
C ALA A 39 6.17 10.29 14.84
N ALA A 40 6.41 11.60 14.74
CA ALA A 40 6.15 12.55 15.81
C ALA A 40 4.65 12.76 16.06
N ALA A 41 3.85 12.88 14.99
CA ALA A 41 2.39 13.00 15.07
C ALA A 41 1.76 11.74 15.68
N GLU A 42 2.16 10.55 15.22
CA GLU A 42 1.70 9.27 15.77
C GLU A 42 2.04 9.14 17.26
N SER A 43 3.27 9.50 17.66
CA SER A 43 3.68 9.47 19.06
C SER A 43 2.90 10.46 19.94
N ALA A 44 2.35 11.52 19.36
CA ALA A 44 1.53 12.52 20.04
C ALA A 44 0.02 12.20 19.94
N GLY A 45 -0.38 11.15 19.22
CA GLY A 45 -1.79 10.81 18.98
C GLY A 45 -2.52 11.80 18.07
N LEU A 46 -1.80 12.48 17.17
CA LEU A 46 -2.33 13.49 16.24
C LEU A 46 -2.39 12.92 14.82
N GLY A 47 -3.38 13.39 14.04
CA GLY A 47 -3.45 13.12 12.60
C GLY A 47 -2.47 13.95 11.78
N LEU A 48 -2.18 13.55 10.55
CA LEU A 48 -1.29 14.29 9.63
C LEU A 48 -2.04 14.73 8.37
N GLN A 49 -2.09 16.04 8.14
CA GLN A 49 -2.72 16.62 6.94
C GLN A 49 -1.67 17.25 6.03
N LEU A 50 -1.49 16.66 4.84
CA LEU A 50 -0.58 17.17 3.82
C LEU A 50 -1.35 18.07 2.85
N VAL A 51 -1.05 19.37 2.85
CA VAL A 51 -1.66 20.38 1.98
C VAL A 51 -0.80 20.57 0.74
N THR A 52 -1.39 20.40 -0.45
CA THR A 52 -0.71 20.58 -1.74
C THR A 52 -1.60 21.28 -2.77
N PRO A 53 -1.04 21.91 -3.81
CA PRO A 53 -1.79 22.27 -5.01
C PRO A 53 -2.27 21.03 -5.79
N ALA A 54 -3.30 21.20 -6.64
CA ALA A 54 -3.83 20.15 -7.52
C ALA A 54 -2.83 19.66 -8.60
N THR A 55 -1.73 20.38 -8.80
CA THR A 55 -0.63 20.01 -9.71
C THR A 55 0.38 19.05 -9.07
N THR A 56 0.30 18.82 -7.76
CA THR A 56 1.23 17.96 -7.02
C THR A 56 0.84 16.49 -7.18
N GLN A 57 1.84 15.65 -7.43
CA GLN A 57 1.72 14.20 -7.36
C GLN A 57 2.37 13.67 -6.08
N LEU A 58 1.84 12.58 -5.53
CA LEU A 58 2.47 11.87 -4.43
C LEU A 58 3.16 10.61 -4.96
N THR A 59 4.37 10.31 -4.49
CA THR A 59 4.94 8.98 -4.75
C THR A 59 4.03 7.90 -4.16
N PHE A 60 4.12 6.69 -4.71
CA PHE A 60 3.37 5.55 -4.18
C PHE A 60 3.54 5.40 -2.66
N ASN A 61 4.77 5.54 -2.17
CA ASN A 61 5.08 5.38 -0.75
C ASN A 61 4.49 6.49 0.11
N ALA A 62 4.58 7.76 -0.31
CA ALA A 62 3.94 8.86 0.40
C ALA A 62 2.42 8.62 0.50
N ARG A 63 1.80 8.27 -0.62
CA ARG A 63 0.36 7.99 -0.72
C ARG A 63 -0.08 6.77 0.08
N ALA A 64 0.72 5.71 0.15
CA ALA A 64 0.38 4.49 0.87
C ALA A 64 0.62 4.60 2.38
N THR A 65 1.58 5.43 2.80
CA THR A 65 2.06 5.46 4.20
C THR A 65 1.44 6.60 5.02
N LEU A 66 1.28 7.80 4.45
CA LEU A 66 0.89 8.99 5.24
C LEU A 66 -0.57 8.95 5.73
N PHE A 67 -1.45 8.27 5.01
CA PHE A 67 -2.90 8.41 5.17
C PHE A 67 -3.58 7.16 5.74
N SER A 68 -2.84 6.34 6.48
CA SER A 68 -3.38 5.19 7.24
C SER A 68 -3.84 5.56 8.66
N GLY A 69 -3.41 6.72 9.16
CA GLY A 69 -3.67 7.19 10.53
C GLY A 69 -5.01 7.91 10.71
N TYR A 70 -5.42 8.08 11.97
CA TYR A 70 -6.60 8.83 12.36
C TYR A 70 -6.50 10.30 11.90
N GLU A 71 -7.56 10.82 11.26
CA GLU A 71 -7.64 12.19 10.73
C GLU A 71 -6.49 12.60 9.77
N SER A 72 -5.74 11.63 9.25
CA SER A 72 -4.70 11.87 8.25
C SER A 72 -5.31 12.02 6.87
N ARG A 73 -4.96 13.09 6.14
CA ARG A 73 -5.57 13.42 4.84
C ARG A 73 -4.61 14.07 3.87
N TRP A 74 -4.84 13.81 2.59
CA TRP A 74 -4.26 14.61 1.51
C TRP A 74 -5.20 15.77 1.21
N VAL A 75 -4.84 16.98 1.63
CA VAL A 75 -5.63 18.19 1.42
C VAL A 75 -5.13 18.86 0.14
N VAL A 76 -6.00 18.97 -0.85
CA VAL A 76 -5.65 19.57 -2.14
C VAL A 76 -6.36 20.90 -2.28
N THR A 77 -5.61 21.98 -2.45
CA THR A 77 -6.19 23.32 -2.61
C THR A 77 -6.84 23.45 -3.98
N GLU A 78 -8.05 24.01 -4.02
CA GLU A 78 -8.75 24.27 -5.27
C GLU A 78 -7.99 25.29 -6.12
N PRO A 79 -7.83 25.10 -7.45
CA PRO A 79 -7.08 26.01 -8.32
C PRO A 79 -7.61 27.45 -8.35
N ASN A 80 -8.90 27.64 -8.09
CA ASN A 80 -9.55 28.96 -8.02
C ASN A 80 -9.35 29.65 -6.65
N GLY A 81 -8.72 28.98 -5.68
CA GLY A 81 -8.53 29.47 -4.31
C GLY A 81 -9.75 29.31 -3.40
N GLU A 82 -10.85 28.72 -3.88
CA GLU A 82 -12.09 28.57 -3.11
C GLU A 82 -12.16 27.21 -2.42
N GLY A 83 -11.35 27.06 -1.37
CA GLY A 83 -11.37 25.89 -0.49
C GLY A 83 -10.39 24.79 -0.88
N ALA A 84 -10.71 23.57 -0.44
CA ALA A 84 -9.86 22.40 -0.63
C ALA A 84 -10.72 21.13 -0.79
N TYR A 85 -10.08 20.03 -1.19
CA TYR A 85 -10.71 18.72 -1.26
C TYR A 85 -9.74 17.62 -0.85
N ASP A 86 -10.28 16.44 -0.54
CA ASP A 86 -9.49 15.26 -0.23
C ASP A 86 -8.90 14.67 -1.52
N GLY A 87 -7.58 14.63 -1.64
CA GLY A 87 -6.88 14.12 -2.83
C GLY A 87 -7.02 12.61 -3.04
N LEU A 88 -7.48 11.84 -2.03
CA LEU A 88 -7.75 10.41 -2.15
C LEU A 88 -9.22 10.12 -2.51
N GLY A 89 -10.15 10.87 -1.91
CA GLY A 89 -11.58 10.58 -1.98
C GLY A 89 -12.45 11.66 -2.63
N GLY A 90 -11.89 12.82 -2.96
CA GLY A 90 -12.57 13.93 -3.64
C GLY A 90 -13.53 14.74 -2.78
N SER A 91 -13.75 14.39 -1.52
CA SER A 91 -14.68 15.11 -0.63
C SER A 91 -14.21 16.55 -0.41
N LYS A 92 -15.10 17.54 -0.53
CA LYS A 92 -14.75 18.92 -0.19
C LYS A 92 -14.35 19.07 1.27
N LEU A 93 -13.34 19.87 1.51
CA LEU A 93 -12.76 20.13 2.82
C LEU A 93 -12.84 21.63 3.16
N HIS A 94 -13.03 21.90 4.44
CA HIS A 94 -12.95 23.25 4.99
C HIS A 94 -12.08 23.25 6.24
N TRP A 95 -11.34 24.33 6.48
CA TRP A 95 -10.62 24.52 7.73
C TRP A 95 -11.59 24.96 8.82
N ASP A 96 -11.72 24.17 9.90
CA ASP A 96 -12.64 24.44 11.02
C ASP A 96 -11.97 25.21 12.18
N GLY A 97 -10.72 25.64 12.02
CA GLY A 97 -9.90 26.22 13.08
C GLY A 97 -8.99 25.21 13.79
N GLN A 98 -9.18 23.92 13.58
CA GLN A 98 -8.38 22.83 14.17
C GLN A 98 -7.83 21.86 13.13
N MET A 99 -8.59 21.57 12.06
CA MET A 99 -8.18 20.68 10.98
C MET A 99 -8.96 21.00 9.70
N PHE A 100 -8.50 20.46 8.58
CA PHE A 100 -9.34 20.35 7.39
C PHE A 100 -10.35 19.21 7.60
N ALA A 101 -11.63 19.56 7.75
CA ALA A 101 -12.74 18.65 7.96
C ALA A 101 -13.58 18.51 6.68
N ALA A 102 -14.09 17.30 6.42
CA ALA A 102 -15.03 17.07 5.33
C ALA A 102 -16.28 17.93 5.54
N VAL A 103 -16.70 18.62 4.50
CA VAL A 103 -17.98 19.33 4.50
C VAL A 103 -19.07 18.28 4.38
N ALA A 104 -20.02 18.27 5.31
CA ALA A 104 -21.15 17.35 5.25
C ALA A 104 -21.90 17.57 3.93
N ALA A 105 -22.23 16.48 3.24
CA ALA A 105 -23.21 16.52 2.17
C ALA A 105 -24.48 17.19 2.71
N GLY A 106 -25.08 18.11 1.94
CA GLY A 106 -26.42 18.62 2.28
C GLY A 106 -27.45 17.49 2.35
N GLU A 107 -28.73 17.80 2.60
CA GLU A 107 -29.83 16.82 2.80
C GLU A 107 -30.04 15.78 1.66
N GLN A 108 -29.26 15.84 0.58
CA GLN A 108 -29.21 14.82 -0.45
C GLN A 108 -27.99 13.93 -0.16
N ASP A 109 -28.19 12.63 0.04
CA ASP A 109 -27.22 11.56 0.35
C ASP A 109 -26.04 11.38 -0.67
N LYS A 110 -25.58 12.46 -1.30
CA LYS A 110 -24.43 12.50 -2.21
C LYS A 110 -23.29 13.23 -1.52
N VAL A 111 -22.15 12.55 -1.37
CA VAL A 111 -20.88 13.20 -1.02
C VAL A 111 -20.67 14.38 -1.96
N ASP A 112 -20.54 15.58 -1.40
CA ASP A 112 -20.24 16.78 -2.19
C ASP A 112 -18.77 16.71 -2.63
N MET A 113 -18.57 16.11 -3.81
CA MET A 113 -17.26 15.90 -4.41
C MET A 113 -16.78 17.17 -5.11
N SER A 114 -15.49 17.47 -5.00
CA SER A 114 -14.88 18.56 -5.77
C SER A 114 -15.05 18.32 -7.28
N PRO A 115 -15.50 19.34 -8.04
CA PRO A 115 -15.47 19.30 -9.49
C PRO A 115 -14.05 19.07 -10.02
N THR A 116 -13.02 19.69 -9.43
CA THR A 116 -11.62 19.51 -9.85
C THR A 116 -11.21 18.04 -9.76
N PHE A 117 -11.61 17.34 -8.70
CA PHE A 117 -11.35 15.91 -8.55
C PHE A 117 -12.08 15.05 -9.61
N ALA A 118 -13.34 15.38 -9.92
CA ALA A 118 -14.19 14.60 -10.81
C ALA A 118 -14.03 14.95 -12.32
N ALA A 119 -13.57 16.15 -12.65
CA ALA A 119 -13.72 16.75 -13.97
C ALA A 119 -12.74 16.24 -15.05
N VAL A 120 -11.90 15.25 -14.75
CA VAL A 120 -10.84 14.86 -15.69
C VAL A 120 -11.15 13.51 -16.33
N GLU A 121 -11.60 13.55 -17.60
CA GLU A 121 -11.54 12.40 -18.50
C GLU A 121 -10.07 12.13 -18.85
N LEU A 122 -9.36 11.48 -17.94
CA LEU A 122 -7.99 11.03 -18.18
C LEU A 122 -8.03 9.64 -18.79
N GLU A 123 -7.37 9.48 -19.94
CA GLU A 123 -6.97 8.16 -20.41
C GLU A 123 -5.82 7.66 -19.53
N LEU A 124 -6.18 7.07 -18.39
CA LEU A 124 -5.21 6.58 -17.42
C LEU A 124 -4.77 5.16 -17.78
N PRO A 125 -3.46 4.91 -17.93
CA PRO A 125 -2.97 3.54 -18.04
C PRO A 125 -3.17 2.75 -16.75
N TRP A 126 -2.88 1.45 -16.84
CA TRP A 126 -3.02 0.55 -15.71
C TRP A 126 -1.75 0.50 -14.87
N GLN A 127 -1.94 0.14 -13.60
CA GLN A 127 -0.89 -0.26 -12.69
C GLN A 127 -1.35 -1.47 -11.88
N LEU A 128 -0.41 -2.36 -11.57
CA LEU A 128 -0.62 -3.50 -10.69
C LEU A 128 -0.21 -3.12 -9.28
N MET A 129 -1.10 -3.26 -8.32
CA MET A 129 -0.81 -3.09 -6.89
C MET A 129 -0.72 -4.46 -6.22
N ILE A 130 0.34 -4.68 -5.44
CA ILE A 130 0.54 -5.92 -4.69
C ILE A 130 0.82 -5.60 -3.24
N THR A 131 0.15 -6.33 -2.35
CA THR A 131 0.57 -6.49 -0.96
C THR A 131 0.89 -7.95 -0.68
N ALA A 132 2.12 -8.24 -0.28
CA ALA A 132 2.57 -9.58 0.06
C ALA A 132 3.18 -9.59 1.45
N ARG A 133 2.89 -10.63 2.23
CA ARG A 133 3.53 -10.89 3.51
C ARG A 133 4.16 -12.27 3.48
N VAL A 134 5.45 -12.33 3.73
CA VAL A 134 6.19 -13.58 3.90
C VAL A 134 6.79 -13.67 5.28
N ARG A 135 7.13 -14.88 5.69
CA ARG A 135 7.81 -15.14 6.95
C ARG A 135 9.13 -15.87 6.73
N TYR A 136 10.13 -15.41 7.48
CA TYR A 136 11.41 -16.05 7.67
C TYR A 136 11.49 -16.70 9.05
N GLN A 137 12.20 -17.81 9.14
CA GLN A 137 12.71 -18.26 10.42
C GLN A 137 13.67 -17.20 10.99
N ALA A 138 13.61 -16.95 12.29
CA ALA A 138 14.45 -15.95 12.96
C ALA A 138 15.81 -16.55 13.36
N LEU A 139 16.65 -16.86 12.37
CA LEU A 139 18.01 -17.37 12.55
C LEU A 139 19.03 -16.23 12.44
N GLU A 140 20.23 -16.45 12.98
CA GLU A 140 21.34 -15.49 12.84
C GLU A 140 21.73 -15.27 11.37
N THR A 141 21.59 -16.31 10.56
CA THR A 141 21.87 -16.33 9.11
C THR A 141 20.74 -15.76 8.26
N THR A 142 19.60 -15.35 8.85
CA THR A 142 18.45 -14.86 8.10
C THR A 142 18.79 -13.57 7.35
N VAL A 143 18.46 -13.56 6.06
CA VAL A 143 18.59 -12.43 5.13
C VAL A 143 17.19 -11.96 4.74
N VAL A 144 16.93 -10.66 4.90
CA VAL A 144 15.67 -10.00 4.53
C VAL A 144 15.79 -9.19 3.24
N GLY A 145 14.66 -8.80 2.66
CA GLY A 145 14.54 -8.10 1.38
C GLY A 145 14.50 -9.05 0.18
N LYS A 146 14.59 -10.37 0.41
CA LYS A 146 14.63 -11.35 -0.68
C LYS A 146 13.27 -11.54 -1.34
N ALA A 147 12.18 -11.39 -0.59
CA ALA A 147 10.85 -11.43 -1.16
C ALA A 147 10.57 -10.19 -2.03
N ALA A 148 10.97 -9.00 -1.56
CA ALA A 148 10.94 -7.80 -2.39
C ALA A 148 11.81 -7.93 -3.66
N GLU A 149 13.04 -8.46 -3.56
CA GLU A 149 13.92 -8.71 -4.71
C GLU A 149 13.24 -9.59 -5.77
N GLN A 150 12.57 -10.65 -5.31
CA GLN A 150 11.88 -11.59 -6.19
C GLN A 150 10.66 -10.96 -6.86
N LEU A 151 9.82 -10.23 -6.12
CA LEU A 151 8.65 -9.54 -6.70
C LEU A 151 9.05 -8.54 -7.78
N PHE A 152 10.08 -7.72 -7.52
CA PHE A 152 10.60 -6.80 -8.54
C PHE A 152 11.12 -7.55 -9.77
N THR A 153 11.89 -8.61 -9.57
CA THR A 153 12.44 -9.40 -10.69
C THR A 153 11.33 -10.03 -11.51
N ASP A 154 10.33 -10.60 -10.85
CA ASP A 154 9.21 -11.28 -11.50
C ASP A 154 8.31 -10.32 -12.29
N LEU A 155 8.16 -9.08 -11.82
CA LEU A 155 7.20 -8.11 -12.38
C LEU A 155 7.84 -7.08 -13.32
N THR A 156 9.13 -6.82 -13.17
CA THR A 156 9.85 -5.79 -13.93
C THR A 156 11.06 -6.32 -14.69
N GLY A 157 11.36 -7.62 -14.55
CA GLY A 157 12.52 -8.29 -15.15
C GLY A 157 13.85 -8.03 -14.45
N VAL A 158 13.89 -7.09 -13.49
CA VAL A 158 15.12 -6.69 -12.78
C VAL A 158 14.89 -6.60 -11.28
N LYS A 159 15.99 -6.68 -10.52
CA LYS A 159 15.98 -6.38 -9.08
C LYS A 159 15.63 -4.89 -8.86
N PRO A 160 15.23 -4.50 -7.63
CA PRO A 160 15.12 -3.08 -7.31
C PRO A 160 16.43 -2.36 -7.62
N ALA A 161 16.35 -1.09 -7.99
CA ALA A 161 17.53 -0.26 -8.23
C ALA A 161 18.15 0.18 -6.90
N GLY A 162 17.30 0.48 -5.90
CA GLY A 162 17.75 0.99 -4.63
C GLY A 162 16.75 0.86 -3.49
N TRP A 163 17.21 1.22 -2.31
CA TRP A 163 16.43 1.28 -1.09
C TRP A 163 16.82 2.50 -0.24
N GLY A 164 15.95 2.89 0.68
CA GLY A 164 16.20 3.99 1.60
C GLY A 164 15.24 3.97 2.78
N THR A 165 15.56 4.74 3.82
CA THR A 165 14.64 4.97 4.96
C THR A 165 13.70 6.14 4.70
N ALA A 166 13.79 6.74 3.52
CA ALA A 166 13.05 7.87 3.01
C ALA A 166 13.24 7.92 1.49
N GLU A 167 12.46 8.76 0.83
CA GLU A 167 12.61 9.09 -0.58
C GLU A 167 13.32 10.45 -0.77
N PRO A 168 14.13 10.62 -1.83
CA PRO A 168 14.49 9.60 -2.83
C PRO A 168 15.37 8.49 -2.23
N VAL A 169 15.27 7.28 -2.77
CA VAL A 169 16.15 6.18 -2.35
C VAL A 169 17.61 6.52 -2.69
N THR A 170 18.52 6.31 -1.75
CA THR A 170 19.94 6.70 -1.90
C THR A 170 20.91 5.54 -1.86
N GLN A 171 20.47 4.37 -1.39
CA GLN A 171 21.33 3.18 -1.31
C GLN A 171 21.08 2.29 -2.53
N PRO A 172 22.13 1.80 -3.22
CA PRO A 172 21.95 0.81 -4.26
C PRO A 172 21.38 -0.49 -3.64
N TRP A 173 20.65 -1.25 -4.45
CA TRP A 173 20.05 -2.48 -3.98
C TRP A 173 21.11 -3.50 -3.54
N ASN A 174 21.15 -3.77 -2.24
CA ASN A 174 22.04 -4.76 -1.64
C ASN A 174 21.35 -5.37 -0.41
N VAL A 175 20.84 -6.59 -0.57
CA VAL A 175 20.16 -7.35 0.49
C VAL A 175 21.02 -7.54 1.75
N GLY A 176 22.34 -7.59 1.63
CA GLY A 176 23.26 -7.70 2.76
C GLY A 176 23.31 -6.42 3.60
N GLN A 177 23.41 -5.25 2.94
CA GLN A 177 23.39 -3.95 3.60
C GLN A 177 22.02 -3.68 4.24
N LEU A 178 20.93 -3.99 3.51
CA LEU A 178 19.57 -3.90 4.01
C LEU A 178 19.38 -4.79 5.26
N THR A 179 19.81 -6.04 5.19
CA THR A 179 19.76 -6.97 6.32
C THR A 179 20.55 -6.45 7.52
N ALA A 180 21.77 -5.95 7.31
CA ALA A 180 22.59 -5.38 8.37
C ALA A 180 21.91 -4.16 9.03
N TYR A 181 21.23 -3.32 8.25
CA TYR A 181 20.46 -2.18 8.76
C TYR A 181 19.28 -2.64 9.63
N CYS A 182 18.45 -3.56 9.14
CA CYS A 182 17.32 -4.11 9.89
C CYS A 182 17.78 -4.82 11.17
N ARG A 183 18.91 -5.54 11.12
CA ARG A 183 19.49 -6.23 12.29
C ARG A 183 19.91 -5.25 13.39
N ARG A 184 20.52 -4.11 13.04
CA ARG A 184 20.89 -3.07 14.03
C ARG A 184 19.68 -2.43 14.72
N ARG A 185 18.52 -2.44 14.06
CA ARG A 185 17.28 -1.88 14.61
C ARG A 185 16.46 -2.87 15.42
N ALA A 186 16.68 -4.17 15.22
CA ALA A 186 15.93 -5.21 15.91
C ALA A 186 15.97 -5.02 17.45
N PRO A 187 14.85 -5.22 18.16
CA PRO A 187 13.57 -5.75 17.68
C PRO A 187 12.62 -4.69 17.11
N LYS A 188 13.02 -3.41 17.00
CA LYS A 188 12.15 -2.35 16.47
C LYS A 188 11.84 -2.62 14.99
N PRO A 189 10.59 -2.39 14.55
CA PRO A 189 10.24 -2.54 13.14
C PRO A 189 11.03 -1.54 12.29
N THR A 190 11.18 -1.91 11.02
CA THR A 190 11.92 -1.11 10.04
C THR A 190 11.09 -1.00 8.77
N TRP A 191 10.69 0.22 8.44
CA TRP A 191 10.09 0.58 7.16
C TRP A 191 11.19 1.09 6.21
N LEU A 192 11.14 0.66 4.95
CA LEU A 192 12.09 1.01 3.90
C LEU A 192 11.34 1.34 2.61
N SER A 193 11.70 2.44 1.96
CA SER A 193 11.31 2.70 0.58
C SER A 193 12.19 1.90 -0.37
N VAL A 194 11.60 1.32 -1.40
CA VAL A 194 12.27 0.58 -2.47
C VAL A 194 11.75 1.06 -3.82
N SER A 195 12.64 1.19 -4.80
CA SER A 195 12.26 1.57 -6.16
C SER A 195 13.17 0.92 -7.20
N GLY A 196 12.66 0.81 -8.42
CA GLY A 196 13.35 0.18 -9.53
C GLY A 196 12.43 0.04 -10.73
N GLY A 197 12.87 -0.72 -11.72
CA GLY A 197 12.15 -0.91 -12.96
C GLY A 197 13.09 -0.98 -14.16
N SER A 198 12.58 -1.49 -15.27
CA SER A 198 13.30 -1.55 -16.53
C SER A 198 12.34 -1.43 -17.71
N ALA A 199 12.86 -1.01 -18.87
CA ALA A 199 12.14 -1.03 -20.15
C ALA A 199 10.71 -0.40 -20.12
N GLY A 200 10.54 0.72 -19.42
CA GLY A 200 9.25 1.43 -19.34
C GLY A 200 8.33 0.95 -18.21
N LEU A 201 8.66 -0.14 -17.53
CA LEU A 201 8.01 -0.56 -16.29
C LEU A 201 8.70 0.12 -15.10
N SER A 202 7.94 0.89 -14.34
CA SER A 202 8.38 1.55 -13.11
C SER A 202 7.73 0.84 -11.92
N ALA A 203 8.51 0.55 -10.88
CA ALA A 203 8.02 -0.06 -9.66
C ALA A 203 8.53 0.70 -8.44
N ALA A 204 7.63 0.98 -7.51
CA ALA A 204 7.93 1.59 -6.23
C ALA A 204 7.12 0.90 -5.14
N GLY A 205 7.67 0.85 -3.95
CA GLY A 205 7.01 0.23 -2.82
C GLY A 205 7.71 0.46 -1.50
N ALA A 206 7.06 -0.05 -0.47
CA ALA A 206 7.57 -0.09 0.89
C ALA A 206 7.81 -1.54 1.29
N VAL A 207 8.89 -1.75 2.04
CA VAL A 207 9.22 -3.01 2.69
C VAL A 207 9.28 -2.77 4.19
N GLU A 208 8.47 -3.49 4.93
CA GLU A 208 8.47 -3.46 6.39
C GLU A 208 8.95 -4.78 6.97
N ILE A 209 9.93 -4.70 7.87
CA ILE A 209 10.49 -5.84 8.58
C ILE A 209 10.01 -5.80 10.03
N HIS A 210 9.27 -6.84 10.42
CA HIS A 210 8.64 -6.98 11.73
C HIS A 210 9.15 -8.24 12.45
N ARG A 211 9.64 -8.08 13.69
CA ARG A 211 9.88 -9.24 14.55
C ARG A 211 8.58 -9.65 15.23
N ARG A 212 8.09 -10.86 14.97
CA ARG A 212 6.89 -11.45 15.57
C ARG A 212 7.27 -12.69 16.39
N PRO A 213 6.40 -13.17 17.30
CA PRO A 213 6.66 -14.43 18.02
C PRO A 213 6.90 -15.63 17.08
N ALA A 214 6.19 -15.67 15.95
CA ALA A 214 6.30 -16.75 14.96
C ALA A 214 7.55 -16.67 14.06
N GLY A 215 8.32 -15.58 14.11
CA GLY A 215 9.47 -15.36 13.24
C GLY A 215 9.62 -13.91 12.79
N LEU A 216 10.37 -13.71 11.72
CA LEU A 216 10.56 -12.40 11.10
C LEU A 216 9.62 -12.28 9.90
N GLU A 217 8.80 -11.25 9.85
CA GLU A 217 7.89 -11.00 8.74
C GLU A 217 8.42 -9.87 7.86
N GLU A 218 8.33 -10.07 6.55
CA GLU A 218 8.55 -9.03 5.54
C GLU A 218 7.22 -8.75 4.87
N VAL A 219 6.73 -7.52 5.02
CA VAL A 219 5.53 -7.01 4.38
C VAL A 219 5.98 -6.11 3.25
N ILE A 220 5.58 -6.45 2.03
CA ILE A 220 5.83 -5.65 0.84
C ILE A 220 4.51 -5.07 0.37
N THR A 221 4.46 -3.75 0.20
CA THR A 221 3.37 -3.05 -0.48
C THR A 221 3.99 -2.29 -1.65
N MET A 222 3.60 -2.61 -2.87
CA MET A 222 4.20 -2.04 -4.07
C MET A 222 3.19 -1.81 -5.19
N ALA A 223 3.53 -0.89 -6.08
CA ALA A 223 2.89 -0.71 -7.37
C ALA A 223 3.90 -0.93 -8.49
N VAL A 224 3.40 -1.39 -9.64
CA VAL A 224 4.13 -1.52 -10.89
C VAL A 224 3.31 -0.84 -11.99
N SER A 225 3.89 0.10 -12.71
CA SER A 225 3.25 0.69 -13.89
C SER A 225 3.17 -0.36 -14.99
N THR A 226 1.99 -0.49 -15.61
CA THR A 226 1.74 -1.48 -16.67
C THR A 226 1.10 -0.75 -17.86
N PRO A 227 1.88 0.07 -18.60
CA PRO A 227 1.35 0.94 -19.66
C PRO A 227 0.68 0.15 -20.79
N ASP A 228 1.16 -1.07 -21.06
CA ASP A 228 0.60 -1.97 -22.09
C ASP A 228 -0.61 -2.78 -21.61
N GLY A 229 -1.05 -2.56 -20.37
CA GLY A 229 -2.18 -3.25 -19.74
C GLY A 229 -1.78 -4.19 -18.60
N LEU A 230 -2.76 -4.55 -17.77
CA LEU A 230 -2.55 -5.44 -16.63
C LEU A 230 -2.07 -6.83 -17.08
N PRO A 231 -1.18 -7.48 -16.31
CA PRO A 231 -0.87 -8.90 -16.52
C PRO A 231 -2.11 -9.77 -16.37
N THR A 232 -2.09 -10.97 -16.95
CA THR A 232 -3.22 -11.90 -16.81
C THR A 232 -3.32 -12.45 -15.38
N GLN A 233 -4.47 -12.98 -15.00
CA GLN A 233 -4.61 -13.68 -13.72
C GLN A 233 -3.60 -14.83 -13.57
N ASP A 234 -3.28 -15.53 -14.65
CA ASP A 234 -2.32 -16.63 -14.64
C ASP A 234 -0.89 -16.14 -14.39
N ASP A 235 -0.51 -14.99 -14.97
CA ASP A 235 0.79 -14.37 -14.72
C ASP A 235 0.93 -13.95 -13.25
N VAL A 236 -0.10 -13.32 -12.69
CA VAL A 236 -0.14 -12.95 -11.27
C VAL A 236 -0.11 -14.19 -10.36
N ARG A 237 -0.79 -15.27 -10.73
CA ARG A 237 -0.72 -16.56 -10.02
C ARG A 237 0.69 -17.12 -10.00
N LYS A 238 1.40 -17.12 -11.13
CA LYS A 238 2.79 -17.59 -11.20
C LYS A 238 3.72 -16.80 -10.29
N VAL A 239 3.51 -15.48 -10.15
CA VAL A 239 4.23 -14.63 -9.18
C VAL A 239 3.97 -15.12 -7.75
N GLY A 240 2.71 -15.31 -7.38
CA GLY A 240 2.32 -15.84 -6.08
C GLY A 240 2.88 -17.24 -5.79
N GLU A 241 2.83 -18.14 -6.78
CA GLU A 241 3.40 -19.49 -6.70
C GLU A 241 4.91 -19.48 -6.46
N ARG A 242 5.66 -18.67 -7.22
CA ARG A 242 7.11 -18.54 -7.02
C ARG A 242 7.41 -17.99 -5.63
N LEU A 243 6.63 -17.04 -5.13
CA LEU A 243 6.82 -16.49 -3.78
C LEU A 243 6.53 -17.55 -2.70
N ALA A 244 5.45 -18.33 -2.85
CA ALA A 244 5.09 -19.42 -1.95
C ALA A 244 6.10 -20.58 -1.98
N ASN A 245 6.77 -20.81 -3.11
CA ASN A 245 7.84 -21.80 -3.23
C ASN A 245 9.14 -21.35 -2.57
N ALA A 246 9.44 -20.05 -2.60
CA ALA A 246 10.67 -19.49 -2.04
C ALA A 246 10.57 -19.16 -0.54
N PHE A 247 9.38 -18.80 -0.06
CA PHE A 247 9.17 -18.34 1.32
C PHE A 247 7.92 -18.95 1.95
N THR A 248 7.84 -18.91 3.28
CA THR A 248 6.55 -19.15 3.94
C THR A 248 5.62 -17.98 3.66
N LEU A 249 4.74 -18.12 2.67
CA LEU A 249 3.76 -17.11 2.32
C LEU A 249 2.70 -17.02 3.42
N VAL A 250 2.50 -15.82 3.98
CA VAL A 250 1.47 -15.53 4.98
C VAL A 250 0.21 -15.03 4.29
N SER A 251 0.36 -14.05 3.40
CA SER A 251 -0.73 -13.53 2.58
C SER A 251 -0.20 -12.91 1.29
N PHE A 252 -1.04 -12.89 0.27
CA PHE A 252 -0.81 -12.17 -0.98
C PHE A 252 -2.13 -11.53 -1.43
N PHE A 253 -2.09 -10.31 -1.93
CA PHE A 253 -3.24 -9.65 -2.52
C PHE A 253 -2.79 -8.81 -3.70
N ALA A 254 -3.45 -8.97 -4.84
CA ALA A 254 -3.17 -8.23 -6.05
C ALA A 254 -4.42 -7.49 -6.52
N GLN A 255 -4.24 -6.27 -7.01
CA GLN A 255 -5.30 -5.42 -7.54
C GLN A 255 -4.83 -4.72 -8.81
N GLY A 256 -5.75 -4.56 -9.76
CA GLY A 256 -5.56 -3.64 -10.88
C GLY A 256 -6.09 -2.27 -10.50
N ALA A 257 -5.34 -1.22 -10.79
CA ALA A 257 -5.77 0.15 -10.61
C ALA A 257 -5.40 0.98 -11.83
N ARG A 258 -6.09 2.11 -12.03
CA ARG A 258 -5.59 3.12 -12.97
C ARG A 258 -4.52 3.97 -12.27
N GLY A 259 -3.59 4.50 -13.05
CA GLY A 259 -2.49 5.34 -12.58
C GLY A 259 -2.15 6.42 -13.58
N ASN A 260 -1.12 7.23 -13.31
CA ASN A 260 -0.77 8.39 -14.14
C ASN A 260 -0.14 8.04 -15.50
N GLY A 261 0.30 6.79 -15.69
CA GLY A 261 0.71 6.24 -16.98
C GLY A 261 2.20 6.16 -17.27
N THR A 262 3.04 6.92 -16.58
CA THR A 262 4.50 6.88 -16.76
C THR A 262 5.23 6.34 -15.55
N ASP A 263 4.62 6.43 -14.37
CA ASP A 263 5.17 5.93 -13.12
C ASP A 263 4.05 5.43 -12.19
N THR A 264 4.32 5.35 -10.89
CA THR A 264 3.40 4.83 -9.86
C THR A 264 2.88 5.92 -8.93
N ASN A 265 3.11 7.18 -9.28
CA ASN A 265 2.68 8.32 -8.48
C ASN A 265 1.16 8.48 -8.54
N ALA A 266 0.58 8.89 -7.42
CA ALA A 266 -0.81 9.23 -7.30
C ALA A 266 -1.05 10.69 -7.70
N ILE A 267 -2.14 10.90 -8.42
CA ILE A 267 -2.67 12.21 -8.79
C ILE A 267 -3.93 12.52 -7.97
N PRO A 268 -4.22 13.79 -7.65
CA PRO A 268 -5.37 14.17 -6.83
C PRO A 268 -6.65 14.27 -7.67
N HIS A 269 -6.95 13.21 -8.42
CA HIS A 269 -8.09 13.12 -9.34
C HIS A 269 -8.74 11.75 -9.25
N TRP A 270 -10.00 11.66 -9.69
CA TRP A 270 -10.70 10.37 -9.79
C TRP A 270 -10.02 9.45 -10.81
N THR A 271 -9.37 8.40 -10.32
CA THR A 271 -8.76 7.35 -11.15
C THR A 271 -9.59 6.08 -11.20
N GLY A 272 -10.82 6.08 -10.65
CA GLY A 272 -11.57 4.86 -10.41
C GLY A 272 -11.09 4.07 -9.19
N VAL A 273 -11.82 3.02 -8.86
CA VAL A 273 -11.53 2.15 -7.70
C VAL A 273 -10.66 0.97 -8.13
N PRO A 274 -9.55 0.68 -7.42
CA PRO A 274 -8.78 -0.54 -7.67
C PRO A 274 -9.65 -1.79 -7.56
N ALA A 275 -9.54 -2.70 -8.51
CA ALA A 275 -10.32 -3.93 -8.56
C ALA A 275 -9.46 -5.15 -8.16
N PRO A 276 -9.96 -6.05 -7.29
CA PRO A 276 -9.24 -7.26 -6.89
C PRO A 276 -8.93 -8.17 -8.07
N MET A 277 -7.71 -8.71 -8.11
CA MET A 277 -7.32 -9.76 -9.07
C MET A 277 -7.29 -11.13 -8.41
N ALA A 278 -6.60 -11.22 -7.26
CA ALA A 278 -6.41 -12.47 -6.56
C ALA A 278 -6.01 -12.24 -5.10
N MET A 279 -6.20 -13.29 -4.30
CA MET A 279 -5.72 -13.37 -2.92
C MET A 279 -5.05 -14.73 -2.68
N ALA A 280 -4.04 -14.78 -1.83
CA ALA A 280 -3.52 -16.02 -1.28
C ALA A 280 -3.47 -15.97 0.24
N VAL A 281 -3.76 -17.09 0.88
CA VAL A 281 -3.71 -17.24 2.34
C VAL A 281 -2.79 -18.41 2.70
N GLY A 282 -1.82 -18.14 3.58
CA GLY A 282 -0.85 -19.12 4.03
C GLY A 282 -1.41 -20.18 4.98
N ASN A 283 -0.75 -21.34 5.04
CA ASN A 283 -1.17 -22.51 5.83
C ASN A 283 -1.57 -22.18 7.28
N GLU A 284 -0.84 -21.29 7.96
CA GLU A 284 -1.10 -20.99 9.37
C GLU A 284 -2.48 -20.37 9.59
N ALA A 285 -2.88 -19.41 8.76
CA ALA A 285 -4.20 -18.80 8.81
C ALA A 285 -5.31 -19.83 8.52
N LEU A 286 -4.99 -20.88 7.75
CA LEU A 286 -5.91 -21.96 7.44
C LEU A 286 -6.01 -23.03 8.53
N ARG A 287 -5.10 -23.09 9.52
CA ARG A 287 -5.19 -24.08 10.61
C ARG A 287 -6.42 -23.91 11.48
N GLY A 288 -6.93 -22.68 11.63
CA GLY A 288 -8.15 -22.40 12.39
C GLY A 288 -9.44 -22.77 11.65
N THR A 289 -9.44 -22.67 10.32
CA THR A 289 -10.62 -22.90 9.46
C THR A 289 -10.64 -24.32 8.88
N GLY A 290 -9.49 -24.98 8.79
CA GLY A 290 -9.27 -26.27 8.13
C GLY A 290 -9.00 -26.09 6.63
N ALA A 291 -7.95 -26.75 6.11
CA ALA A 291 -7.58 -26.65 4.68
C ALA A 291 -8.69 -27.12 3.74
N GLU A 292 -9.53 -28.07 4.15
CA GLU A 292 -10.69 -28.53 3.38
C GLU A 292 -11.74 -27.43 3.23
N LYS A 293 -12.06 -26.71 4.31
CA LYS A 293 -13.01 -25.59 4.29
C LYS A 293 -12.49 -24.39 3.49
N ALA A 294 -11.17 -24.22 3.45
CA ALA A 294 -10.52 -23.20 2.63
C ALA A 294 -10.59 -23.50 1.13
N LEU A 295 -10.75 -24.77 0.76
CA LEU A 295 -10.92 -25.23 -0.63
C LEU A 295 -12.39 -25.36 -1.02
N ASP A 296 -13.28 -25.63 -0.05
CA ASP A 296 -14.72 -25.66 -0.25
C ASP A 296 -15.31 -24.24 -0.23
N LEU A 297 -15.27 -23.62 -1.42
CA LEU A 297 -15.92 -22.34 -1.73
C LEU A 297 -17.28 -22.51 -2.41
N THR A 298 -17.92 -23.67 -2.26
CA THR A 298 -19.26 -23.89 -2.81
C THR A 298 -20.20 -22.76 -2.38
N GLY A 299 -20.77 -22.04 -3.35
CA GLY A 299 -21.73 -20.95 -3.11
C GLY A 299 -21.14 -19.56 -2.80
N VAL A 300 -19.81 -19.38 -2.81
CA VAL A 300 -19.16 -18.07 -2.56
C VAL A 300 -18.98 -17.25 -3.85
N ALA A 301 -18.80 -17.92 -4.99
CA ALA A 301 -18.82 -17.46 -6.39
C ALA A 301 -18.25 -18.62 -7.25
N GLU A 302 -18.09 -18.45 -8.56
CA GLU A 302 -17.32 -19.39 -9.41
C GLU A 302 -15.79 -19.32 -9.15
N ILE A 303 -15.37 -19.26 -7.88
CA ILE A 303 -13.95 -19.32 -7.51
C ILE A 303 -13.55 -20.79 -7.39
N THR A 304 -12.50 -21.18 -8.11
CA THR A 304 -11.82 -22.46 -7.92
C THR A 304 -10.49 -22.21 -7.19
N PRO A 305 -10.39 -22.49 -5.89
CA PRO A 305 -9.14 -22.34 -5.16
C PRO A 305 -8.06 -23.30 -5.65
N VAL A 306 -6.81 -22.85 -5.62
CA VAL A 306 -5.65 -23.64 -6.05
C VAL A 306 -4.63 -23.69 -4.92
N LYS A 307 -4.13 -24.88 -4.58
CA LYS A 307 -2.99 -24.99 -3.67
C LYS A 307 -1.72 -24.57 -4.38
N ILE A 308 -0.95 -23.69 -3.75
CA ILE A 308 0.34 -23.21 -4.23
C ILE A 308 1.41 -23.40 -3.16
N GLY A 309 2.67 -23.43 -3.58
CA GLY A 309 3.80 -23.65 -2.68
C GLY A 309 4.05 -25.12 -2.32
N PRO A 310 4.99 -25.39 -1.41
CA PRO A 310 5.39 -26.73 -1.02
C PRO A 310 4.28 -27.48 -0.28
N SER A 311 4.18 -28.80 -0.47
CA SER A 311 3.17 -29.63 0.19
C SER A 311 3.21 -29.60 1.73
N ALA A 312 4.37 -29.31 2.33
CA ALA A 312 4.53 -29.21 3.78
C ALA A 312 3.98 -27.90 4.37
N THR A 313 3.97 -26.83 3.57
CA THR A 313 3.53 -25.48 3.98
C THR A 313 2.74 -24.81 2.85
N PRO A 314 1.61 -25.39 2.43
CA PRO A 314 0.88 -24.88 1.27
C PRO A 314 0.21 -23.54 1.59
N ALA A 315 0.10 -22.67 0.60
CA ALA A 315 -0.87 -21.58 0.61
C ALA A 315 -2.04 -21.93 -0.31
N VAL A 316 -3.20 -21.31 -0.08
CA VAL A 316 -4.34 -21.42 -1.00
C VAL A 316 -4.48 -20.12 -1.76
N TRP A 317 -4.47 -20.22 -3.07
CA TRP A 317 -4.69 -19.16 -4.04
C TRP A 317 -6.17 -19.09 -4.42
N TYR A 318 -6.70 -17.88 -4.46
CA TYR A 318 -8.08 -17.57 -4.80
C TYR A 318 -8.07 -16.58 -5.97
N PRO A 319 -8.39 -17.02 -7.20
CA PRO A 319 -8.66 -16.10 -8.29
C PRO A 319 -9.95 -15.33 -7.99
N ILE A 320 -9.94 -14.02 -8.22
CA ILE A 320 -11.10 -13.16 -7.95
C ILE A 320 -11.61 -12.50 -9.24
N GLY A 321 -10.72 -11.78 -9.94
CA GLY A 321 -11.10 -10.87 -11.00
C GLY A 321 -9.94 -10.56 -11.94
N ASP A 322 -10.19 -9.88 -13.05
CA ASP A 322 -9.14 -9.48 -13.99
C ASP A 322 -8.47 -8.14 -13.62
N GLY A 323 -8.88 -7.56 -12.48
CA GLY A 323 -8.36 -6.29 -11.97
C GLY A 323 -8.98 -5.07 -12.64
N LYS A 324 -10.08 -5.23 -13.39
CA LYS A 324 -10.74 -4.12 -14.11
C LYS A 324 -12.17 -3.87 -13.64
N ASN A 325 -12.84 -4.86 -13.04
CA ASN A 325 -14.23 -4.75 -12.62
C ASN A 325 -14.35 -4.49 -11.11
N GLN A 326 -14.92 -3.34 -10.73
CA GLN A 326 -15.13 -3.00 -9.32
C GLN A 326 -16.08 -3.97 -8.60
N LEU A 327 -17.00 -4.64 -9.32
CA LEU A 327 -17.91 -5.61 -8.71
C LEU A 327 -17.20 -6.83 -8.12
N ASP A 328 -15.93 -7.06 -8.48
CA ASP A 328 -15.09 -8.14 -7.94
C ASP A 328 -14.81 -7.96 -6.43
N TRP A 329 -15.04 -6.77 -5.88
CA TRP A 329 -15.07 -6.55 -4.44
C TRP A 329 -16.16 -7.35 -3.71
N ASN A 330 -17.28 -7.65 -4.38
CA ASN A 330 -18.32 -8.50 -3.79
C ASN A 330 -17.81 -9.93 -3.62
N ILE A 331 -17.06 -10.43 -4.60
CA ILE A 331 -16.42 -11.75 -4.56
C ILE A 331 -15.38 -11.79 -3.44
N TYR A 332 -14.53 -10.76 -3.35
CA TYR A 332 -13.55 -10.64 -2.27
C TYR A 332 -14.21 -10.59 -0.88
N SER A 333 -15.27 -9.81 -0.72
CA SER A 333 -16.02 -9.69 0.55
C SER A 333 -16.65 -11.02 0.96
N ALA A 334 -17.29 -11.71 0.02
CA ALA A 334 -17.85 -13.05 0.25
C ALA A 334 -16.75 -14.06 0.66
N LEU A 335 -15.59 -13.99 0.03
CA LEU A 335 -14.42 -14.81 0.36
C LEU A 335 -13.90 -14.53 1.77
N LEU A 336 -13.74 -13.25 2.15
CA LEU A 336 -13.32 -12.89 3.50
C LEU A 336 -14.33 -13.36 4.56
N GLY A 337 -15.63 -13.18 4.31
CA GLY A 337 -16.69 -13.66 5.21
C GLY A 337 -16.67 -15.18 5.42
N ARG A 338 -16.11 -15.95 4.48
CA ARG A 338 -15.93 -17.40 4.59
C ARG A 338 -14.66 -17.78 5.34
N LEU A 339 -13.56 -17.06 5.11
CA LEU A 339 -12.23 -17.40 5.61
C LEU A 339 -11.95 -16.86 7.02
N VAL A 340 -12.53 -15.70 7.35
CA VAL A 340 -12.40 -15.07 8.67
C VAL A 340 -13.53 -15.56 9.57
N PRO A 341 -13.27 -16.22 10.71
CA PRO A 341 -14.32 -16.59 11.65
C PRO A 341 -15.06 -15.34 12.17
N PRO A 342 -16.36 -15.42 12.47
CA PRO A 342 -17.06 -14.36 13.18
C PRO A 342 -16.30 -14.01 14.48
N GLY A 343 -15.86 -12.76 14.63
CA GLY A 343 -15.20 -12.26 15.85
C GLY A 343 -13.66 -12.27 15.86
N ALA A 344 -12.98 -12.51 14.74
CA ALA A 344 -11.54 -12.26 14.67
C ALA A 344 -11.27 -10.74 14.72
N PRO A 345 -10.40 -10.22 15.62
CA PRO A 345 -10.14 -8.80 15.71
C PRO A 345 -9.47 -8.32 14.41
N VAL A 346 -10.02 -7.26 13.81
CA VAL A 346 -9.36 -6.48 12.77
C VAL A 346 -8.15 -5.83 13.44
N ARG A 347 -6.97 -6.43 13.28
CA ARG A 347 -5.72 -5.83 13.76
C ARG A 347 -5.29 -4.79 12.74
N GLY A 348 -5.52 -3.52 13.09
CA GLY A 348 -4.87 -2.37 12.47
C GLY A 348 -3.35 -2.36 12.69
#